data_AF-A0A2D4MP77-F1
#
_entry.id   AF-A0A2D4MP77-F1
#
_cell.length_a   1.000
_cell.length_b   1.000
_cell.length_c   1.000
_cell.angle_alpha   90.00
_cell.angle_beta   90.00
_cell.angle_gamma   90.00
#
_symmetry.space_group_name_H-M   'P 1'
#
loop_
_entity.id
_entity.type
_entity.pdbx_description
1 polymer ?
#
loop_
_entity_poly.entity_id
_entity_poly.type
_entity_poly.pdbx_seq_one_letter_code
_entity_poly.pdbx_strand_id
1 'polypeptide(L)'
;MDYGMKKKDPVNSVRFYCKYDITQAVKITREQVSKLLPEKFAEQIIRVYCKKTDTKIIEAATKYFVQWCMDKDFSKPMDGDVVAPELTPMKKGWNKDDENQDSNRNSSGLNCKVKLF
;
A
#
# COMPACT_ATOMS: atom_id res chain seq x y z
N MET A 1 -5.20 0.33 9.59
CA MET A 1 -3.93 1.00 9.88
C MET A 1 -3.91 2.30 9.09
N ASP A 2 -3.53 3.41 9.70
CA ASP A 2 -3.38 4.69 9.02
C ASP A 2 -2.28 5.55 9.67
N TYR A 3 -2.01 6.72 9.09
CA TYR A 3 -0.97 7.65 9.53
C TYR A 3 -1.51 8.67 10.57
N GLY A 4 -2.51 8.29 11.37
CA GLY A 4 -3.13 9.14 12.38
C GLY A 4 -4.12 10.17 11.83
N MET A 5 -4.33 10.20 10.51
CA MET A 5 -5.26 11.13 9.86
C MET A 5 -6.14 10.47 8.78
N LYS A 6 -6.61 9.23 9.04
CA LYS A 6 -7.40 8.44 8.10
C LYS A 6 -6.66 8.35 6.75
N LYS A 7 -7.36 8.59 5.64
CA LYS A 7 -6.80 8.52 4.28
C LYS A 7 -5.90 9.70 3.90
N LYS A 8 -5.71 10.69 4.78
CA LYS A 8 -4.97 11.91 4.44
C LYS A 8 -3.51 11.79 4.88
N ASP A 9 -2.61 12.34 4.07
CA ASP A 9 -1.23 12.54 4.45
C ASP A 9 -1.14 13.59 5.58
N PRO A 10 -0.68 13.22 6.79
CA PRO A 10 -0.52 14.19 7.88
C PRO A 10 0.47 15.31 7.55
N VAL A 11 1.46 15.09 6.68
CA VAL A 11 2.48 16.10 6.32
C VAL A 11 1.85 17.32 5.64
N ASN A 12 0.74 17.13 4.91
CA ASN A 12 0.01 18.23 4.27
C ASN A 12 -0.61 19.24 5.27
N SER A 13 -0.77 18.83 6.52
CA SER A 13 -1.24 19.67 7.62
C SER A 13 -0.10 20.30 8.43
N VAL A 14 1.15 19.99 8.11
CA VAL A 14 2.35 20.55 8.77
C VAL A 14 2.79 21.84 8.07
N ARG A 15 3.30 22.79 8.86
CA ARG A 15 4.00 23.98 8.38
C ARG A 15 5.47 23.87 8.76
N PHE A 16 6.32 24.24 7.83
CA PHE A 16 7.78 24.25 8.00
C PHE A 16 8.29 25.68 7.93
N TYR A 17 9.53 25.90 8.36
CA TYR A 17 10.25 27.15 8.13
C TYR A 17 11.64 26.83 7.58
N CYS A 18 12.25 27.79 6.90
CA CYS A 18 13.61 27.65 6.38
C CYS A 18 14.60 28.26 7.38
N LYS A 19 15.82 27.71 7.50
CA LYS A 19 16.86 28.28 8.39
C LYS A 19 17.14 29.77 8.12
N TYR A 20 17.02 30.20 6.86
CA TYR A 20 17.24 31.59 6.44
C TYR A 20 16.15 32.55 6.93
N ASP A 21 14.91 32.08 7.07
CA ASP A 21 13.80 32.88 7.58
C ASP A 21 12.88 32.00 8.43
N ILE A 22 13.00 32.16 9.76
CA ILE A 22 12.24 31.41 10.75
C ILE A 22 10.82 31.95 10.96
N THR A 23 10.51 33.13 10.42
CA THR A 23 9.20 33.78 10.60
C THR A 23 8.21 33.37 9.51
N GLN A 24 8.71 32.92 8.37
CA GLN A 24 7.89 32.51 7.24
C GLN A 24 7.52 31.01 7.31
N ALA A 25 6.22 30.74 7.42
CA ALA A 25 5.67 29.39 7.33
C ALA A 25 5.48 28.96 5.87
N VAL A 26 6.07 27.83 5.49
CA VAL A 26 5.96 27.21 4.16
C VAL A 26 5.30 25.84 4.25
N LYS A 27 4.83 25.35 3.10
CA LYS A 27 4.41 23.97 2.89
C LYS A 27 5.43 23.27 2.01
N ILE A 28 5.66 21.99 2.29
CA ILE A 28 6.47 21.11 1.46
C ILE A 28 5.51 20.10 0.85
N THR A 29 5.47 20.03 -0.49
CA THR A 29 4.63 19.04 -1.19
C THR A 29 5.37 17.73 -1.34
N ARG A 30 4.62 16.64 -1.53
CA ARG A 30 5.17 15.28 -1.68
C ARG A 30 6.27 15.21 -2.75
N GLU A 31 6.05 15.89 -3.87
CA GLU A 31 6.94 15.89 -5.04
C GLU A 31 8.31 16.50 -4.71
N GLN A 32 8.37 17.37 -3.70
CA GLN A 32 9.60 18.01 -3.23
C GLN A 32 10.39 17.14 -2.25
N VAL A 33 9.78 16.08 -1.70
CA VAL A 33 10.42 15.23 -0.68
C VAL A 33 11.04 14.00 -1.32
N SER A 34 10.21 13.11 -1.88
CA SER A 34 10.67 11.86 -2.48
C SER A 34 9.56 11.16 -3.26
N LYS A 35 9.95 10.47 -4.34
CA LYS A 35 9.05 9.60 -5.11
C LYS A 35 8.75 8.27 -4.42
N LEU A 36 9.51 7.90 -3.38
CA LEU A 36 9.39 6.63 -2.65
C LEU A 36 8.45 6.71 -1.43
N LEU A 37 7.70 7.82 -1.28
CA LEU A 37 6.75 7.95 -0.18
C LEU A 37 5.51 7.06 -0.38
N PRO A 38 4.76 6.72 0.68
CA PRO A 38 3.52 5.96 0.56
C PRO A 38 2.45 6.71 -0.24
N GLU A 39 1.80 6.09 -1.23
CA GLU A 39 0.68 6.72 -1.96
C GLU A 39 -0.65 6.66 -1.20
N LYS A 40 -0.82 5.62 -0.39
CA LYS A 40 -2.01 5.38 0.43
C LYS A 40 -1.64 5.53 1.89
N PHE A 41 -2.44 6.29 2.63
CA PHE A 41 -2.20 6.59 4.05
C PHE A 41 -3.12 5.81 4.99
N ALA A 42 -4.01 4.98 4.46
CA ALA A 42 -4.87 4.12 5.24
C ALA A 42 -5.15 2.79 4.51
N GLU A 43 -5.19 1.72 5.28
CA GLU A 43 -5.47 0.36 4.86
C GLU A 43 -6.23 -0.41 5.96
N GLN A 44 -6.80 -1.55 5.59
CA GLN A 44 -7.48 -2.45 6.53
C GLN A 44 -6.80 -3.82 6.49
N ILE A 45 -6.62 -4.41 7.66
CA ILE A 45 -6.07 -5.76 7.82
C ILE A 45 -7.16 -6.60 8.47
N ILE A 46 -7.58 -7.66 7.79
CA ILE A 46 -8.56 -8.61 8.29
C ILE A 46 -7.79 -9.82 8.82
N ARG A 47 -8.04 -10.18 10.07
CA ARG A 47 -7.48 -11.38 10.70
C ARG A 47 -8.61 -12.30 11.12
N VAL A 48 -8.50 -13.58 10.79
CA VAL A 48 -9.50 -14.60 11.10
C VAL A 48 -8.89 -15.59 12.10
N TYR A 49 -9.68 -15.96 13.11
CA TYR A 49 -9.27 -16.89 14.17
C TYR A 49 -10.29 -18.01 14.28
N CYS A 50 -9.82 -19.25 14.41
CA CYS A 50 -10.65 -20.40 14.74
C CYS A 50 -10.59 -20.65 16.25
N LYS A 51 -11.74 -20.82 16.90
CA LYS A 51 -11.81 -21.14 18.34
C LYS A 51 -11.34 -22.56 18.66
N LYS A 52 -11.51 -23.48 17.71
CA LYS A 52 -11.11 -24.89 17.87
C LYS A 52 -9.69 -25.08 17.41
N THR A 53 -8.93 -25.84 18.18
CA THR A 53 -7.50 -26.09 17.95
C THR A 53 -7.23 -27.42 17.25
N ASP A 54 -8.26 -28.21 16.93
CA ASP A 54 -8.11 -29.47 16.21
C ASP A 54 -7.55 -29.22 14.81
N THR A 55 -6.46 -29.92 14.47
CA THR A 55 -5.73 -29.73 13.20
C THR A 55 -6.64 -29.80 11.98
N LYS A 56 -7.52 -30.80 11.91
CA LYS A 56 -8.49 -30.97 10.80
C LYS A 56 -9.44 -29.78 10.66
N ILE A 57 -9.83 -29.18 11.78
CA ILE A 57 -10.74 -28.03 11.79
C ILE A 57 -9.99 -26.78 11.36
N ILE A 58 -8.74 -26.61 11.81
CA ILE A 58 -7.87 -25.52 11.36
C ILE A 58 -7.63 -25.61 9.85
N GLU A 59 -7.24 -26.78 9.33
CA GLU A 59 -7.04 -27.00 7.89
C GLU A 59 -8.28 -26.64 7.07
N ALA A 60 -9.46 -27.12 7.50
CA ALA A 60 -10.71 -26.78 6.84
C ALA A 60 -11.01 -25.26 6.93
N ALA A 61 -10.85 -24.65 8.10
CA ALA A 61 -11.08 -23.22 8.31
C ALA A 61 -10.15 -22.36 7.45
N THR A 62 -8.90 -22.74 7.29
CA THR A 62 -7.94 -22.04 6.44
C THR A 62 -8.37 -22.08 4.97
N LYS A 63 -8.85 -23.23 4.49
CA LYS A 63 -9.41 -23.35 3.12
C LYS A 63 -10.66 -22.49 2.93
N TYR A 64 -11.58 -22.50 3.89
CA TYR A 64 -12.75 -21.61 3.87
C TYR A 64 -12.37 -20.13 3.87
N PHE A 65 -11.33 -19.75 4.62
CA PHE A 65 -10.81 -18.39 4.62
C PHE A 65 -10.25 -17.99 3.26
N VAL A 66 -9.46 -18.84 2.61
CA VAL A 66 -8.95 -18.59 1.25
C VAL A 66 -10.10 -18.45 0.25
N GLN A 67 -11.08 -19.35 0.29
CA GLN A 67 -12.28 -19.27 -0.55
C GLN A 67 -13.03 -17.95 -0.34
N TRP A 68 -13.24 -17.55 0.92
CA TRP A 68 -13.91 -16.29 1.24
C TRP A 68 -13.14 -15.07 0.72
N CYS A 69 -11.80 -15.09 0.80
CA CYS A 69 -10.94 -14.07 0.20
C CYS A 69 -11.06 -14.03 -1.33
N MET A 70 -11.26 -15.17 -1.99
CA MET A 70 -11.53 -15.21 -3.42
C MET A 70 -12.87 -14.55 -3.74
N ASP A 71 -13.94 -14.96 -3.05
CA ASP A 71 -15.34 -14.52 -3.29
C ASP A 71 -15.55 -13.02 -3.01
N LYS A 72 -14.86 -12.47 -2.00
CA LYS A 72 -14.95 -11.05 -1.63
C LYS A 72 -13.97 -10.15 -2.37
N ASP A 73 -13.24 -10.72 -3.31
CA ASP A 73 -12.18 -10.07 -4.04
C ASP A 73 -11.08 -9.42 -3.18
N PHE A 74 -10.71 -10.10 -2.10
CA PHE A 74 -9.59 -9.67 -1.25
C PHE A 74 -8.23 -10.08 -1.83
N SER A 75 -7.18 -9.47 -1.26
CA SER A 75 -5.79 -9.83 -1.54
C SER A 75 -5.50 -11.28 -1.18
N LYS A 76 -4.64 -11.93 -1.96
CA LYS A 76 -4.16 -13.28 -1.70
C LYS A 76 -3.51 -13.35 -0.30
N PRO A 77 -3.93 -14.28 0.57
CA PRO A 77 -3.19 -14.59 1.79
C PRO A 77 -1.75 -15.01 1.45
N MET A 78 -0.76 -14.57 2.23
CA MET A 78 0.66 -14.81 1.91
C MET A 78 1.01 -16.31 1.86
N ASP A 79 0.40 -17.10 2.72
CA ASP A 79 0.54 -18.55 2.82
C ASP A 79 -0.50 -19.31 1.97
N GLY A 80 -1.30 -18.61 1.15
CA GLY A 80 -2.41 -19.18 0.38
C GLY A 80 -2.04 -20.39 -0.47
N ASP A 81 -0.89 -20.34 -1.15
CA ASP A 81 -0.41 -21.44 -2.01
C ASP A 81 0.04 -22.67 -1.23
N VAL A 82 0.39 -22.50 0.04
CA VAL A 82 0.79 -23.60 0.93
C VAL A 82 -0.44 -24.25 1.56
N VAL A 83 -1.41 -23.44 2.00
CA VAL A 83 -2.56 -23.90 2.79
C VAL A 83 -3.76 -24.33 1.94
N ALA A 84 -3.89 -23.79 0.72
CA ALA A 84 -4.95 -24.11 -0.22
C ALA A 84 -4.44 -24.12 -1.67
N PRO A 85 -3.44 -24.97 -1.99
CA PRO A 85 -2.85 -25.07 -3.33
C PRO A 85 -3.87 -25.39 -4.42
N GLU A 86 -5.00 -26.00 -4.06
CA GLU A 86 -6.09 -26.32 -5.00
C GLU A 86 -7.00 -25.13 -5.33
N LEU A 87 -7.03 -24.09 -4.48
CA LEU A 87 -7.94 -22.94 -4.63
C LEU A 87 -7.24 -21.74 -5.29
N THR A 88 -6.00 -21.44 -4.89
CA THR A 88 -5.30 -20.24 -5.37
C THR A 88 -5.11 -20.18 -6.89
N PRO A 89 -4.91 -21.30 -7.63
CA PRO A 89 -4.81 -21.26 -9.09
C PRO A 89 -6.11 -20.82 -9.78
N MET A 90 -7.26 -21.03 -9.13
CA MET A 90 -8.58 -20.73 -9.72
C MET A 90 -8.84 -19.22 -9.81
N LYS A 91 -8.13 -18.39 -9.03
CA LYS A 91 -8.27 -16.93 -9.08
C LYS A 91 -7.15 -16.31 -9.92
N LYS A 92 -7.44 -16.05 -11.20
CA LYS A 92 -6.48 -15.48 -12.16
C LYS A 92 -5.73 -14.24 -11.63
N GLY A 93 -6.42 -13.31 -10.95
CA GLY A 93 -5.80 -12.09 -10.41
C GLY A 93 -4.78 -12.31 -9.28
N TRP A 94 -4.64 -13.52 -8.75
CA TRP A 94 -3.66 -13.87 -7.72
C TRP A 94 -2.36 -14.45 -8.29
N ASN A 95 -2.39 -14.84 -9.56
CA ASN A 95 -1.23 -15.36 -10.27
C ASN A 95 -0.80 -14.23 -11.21
N LYS A 96 0.17 -13.42 -10.77
CA LYS A 96 0.79 -12.46 -11.66
C LYS A 96 1.72 -13.24 -12.57
N ASP A 97 1.42 -13.27 -13.85
CA ASP A 97 2.45 -13.51 -14.86
C ASP A 97 3.38 -12.28 -14.81
N ASP A 98 4.70 -12.51 -14.74
CA ASP A 98 5.75 -11.49 -14.66
C ASP A 98 5.87 -10.65 -15.95
N GLU A 99 4.78 -10.02 -16.42
CA GLU A 99 4.84 -9.06 -17.52
C GLU A 99 5.12 -7.66 -17.00
N ASN A 100 6.43 -7.34 -16.98
CA ASN A 100 6.99 -5.99 -16.89
C ASN A 100 6.27 -5.02 -17.84
N GLN A 101 5.50 -4.07 -17.31
CA GLN A 101 5.10 -2.85 -18.02
C GLN A 101 5.55 -1.62 -17.23
N ASP A 102 6.78 -1.18 -17.50
CA ASP A 102 7.27 0.15 -17.14
C ASP A 102 7.42 0.97 -18.43
N SER A 103 6.38 1.73 -18.77
CA SER A 103 6.41 2.63 -19.94
C SER A 103 5.52 3.86 -19.73
N ASN A 104 5.99 4.82 -18.91
CA ASN A 104 5.83 6.24 -19.26
C ASN A 104 6.71 7.18 -18.40
N ARG A 105 7.91 7.52 -18.88
CA ARG A 105 8.74 8.62 -18.34
C ARG A 105 8.70 9.81 -19.30
N ASN A 106 7.69 10.66 -19.18
CA ASN A 106 7.77 12.02 -19.70
C ASN A 106 8.40 12.92 -18.65
N SER A 107 9.73 13.13 -18.76
CA SER A 107 10.44 14.16 -17.99
C SER A 107 10.44 15.47 -18.76
N SER A 108 9.47 16.34 -18.49
CA SER A 108 9.61 17.76 -18.83
C SER A 108 10.44 18.45 -17.75
N GLY A 109 11.64 18.88 -18.12
CA GLY A 109 12.57 19.59 -17.24
C GLY A 109 11.97 20.92 -16.76
N LEU A 110 11.81 21.07 -15.45
CA LEU A 110 11.50 22.35 -14.83
C LEU A 110 12.82 23.08 -14.59
N ASN A 111 13.09 24.07 -15.43
CA ASN A 111 14.18 25.04 -15.26
C ASN A 111 13.93 25.88 -13.99
N CYS A 112 14.67 25.60 -12.91
CA CYS A 112 14.78 26.53 -11.79
C CYS A 112 15.69 27.70 -12.21
N LYS A 113 15.09 28.80 -12.67
CA LYS A 113 15.81 30.07 -12.86
C LYS A 113 16.18 30.63 -11.49
N VAL A 114 17.46 30.57 -11.14
CA VAL A 114 18.03 31.41 -10.07
C VAL A 114 18.16 32.83 -10.64
N LYS A 115 17.36 33.78 -10.15
CA LYS A 115 17.67 35.20 -10.32
C LYS A 115 18.70 35.57 -9.25
N LEU A 116 19.95 35.71 -9.65
CA LEU A 116 20.93 36.49 -8.90
C LEU A 116 20.65 37.98 -9.18
N PHE A 117 20.62 38.77 -8.11
CA PHE A 117 21.10 40.16 -8.19
C PHE A 117 22.62 40.13 -8.09
#